data_AF-A0A918X0Y3-F1
#
_entry.id   AF-A0A918X0Y3-F1
#
_cell.length_a   1.000
_cell.length_b   1.000
_cell.length_c   1.000
_cell.angle_alpha   90.00
_cell.angle_beta   90.00
_cell.angle_gamma   90.00
#
_symmetry.space_group_name_H-M   'P 1'
#
loop_
_entity.id
_entity.type
_entity.pdbx_description
1 polymer ?
#
loop_
_entity_poly.entity_id
_entity_poly.type
_entity_poly.pdbx_seq_one_letter_code
_entity_poly.pdbx_strand_id
1 'polypeptide(L)'
;MPARPPRPARRQHPTRHSGLRTTGTVAAAALALGAGLFGPLKAPAAKAAEPPAEDHCQAQCADILPPGQNGNATLAEILAHRVLGTRPAHSSDQIEKYDALVAGSGALTDEKLTDFFNDASFGVPDGQQASVDKPRADVTITRDKRTGVPRIKGTSRHRTLAWLVALHEEAEGLLRRTA
;
A
#
# COMPACT_ATOMS: atom_id res chain seq x y z
N MET A 1 39.95 -17.82 -56.35
CA MET A 1 40.01 -16.50 -55.70
C MET A 1 39.33 -15.47 -56.59
N PRO A 2 38.34 -14.73 -56.08
CA PRO A 2 38.11 -13.35 -56.52
C PRO A 2 38.23 -12.36 -55.34
N ALA A 3 38.80 -11.19 -55.67
CA ALA A 3 39.28 -10.17 -54.73
C ALA A 3 38.15 -9.35 -54.08
N ARG A 4 38.38 -8.94 -52.82
CA ARG A 4 37.49 -8.07 -52.02
C ARG A 4 37.52 -6.62 -52.51
N PRO A 5 36.37 -5.91 -52.56
CA PRO A 5 36.33 -4.51 -52.95
C PRO A 5 36.85 -3.56 -51.83
N PRO A 6 37.40 -2.38 -52.21
CA PRO A 6 37.98 -1.43 -51.25
C PRO A 6 36.92 -0.61 -50.49
N ARG A 7 37.24 -0.30 -49.22
CA ARG A 7 36.43 0.54 -48.31
C ARG A 7 36.49 2.03 -48.73
N PRO A 8 35.36 2.76 -48.71
CA PRO A 8 35.37 4.20 -48.98
C PRO A 8 35.95 5.02 -47.82
N ALA A 9 36.72 6.06 -48.18
CA ALA A 9 37.42 6.96 -47.28
C ALA A 9 36.48 7.99 -46.62
N ARG A 10 36.76 8.26 -45.34
CA ARG A 10 36.05 9.19 -44.44
C ARG A 10 36.21 10.64 -44.91
N ARG A 11 35.12 11.28 -45.34
CA ARG A 11 35.10 12.71 -45.66
C ARG A 11 35.13 13.55 -44.38
N GLN A 12 36.11 14.44 -44.27
CA GLN A 12 36.20 15.44 -43.21
C GLN A 12 35.50 16.73 -43.69
N HIS A 13 34.54 17.24 -42.91
CA HIS A 13 33.90 18.53 -43.17
C HIS A 13 34.76 19.65 -42.59
N PRO A 14 35.07 20.72 -43.34
CA PRO A 14 35.76 21.88 -42.80
C PRO A 14 34.79 22.73 -41.95
N THR A 15 35.18 22.97 -40.71
CA THR A 15 34.53 23.94 -39.81
C THR A 15 34.95 25.36 -40.21
N ARG A 16 33.98 26.20 -40.60
CA ARG A 16 34.19 27.65 -40.72
C ARG A 16 33.74 28.32 -39.44
N HIS A 17 34.71 28.83 -38.69
CA HIS A 17 34.50 29.78 -37.61
C HIS A 17 34.40 31.18 -38.20
N SER A 18 33.23 31.81 -38.10
CA SER A 18 33.09 33.26 -38.18
C SER A 18 32.67 33.76 -36.81
N GLY A 19 33.62 34.41 -36.13
CA GLY A 19 33.34 35.17 -34.93
C GLY A 19 32.57 36.43 -35.26
N LEU A 20 31.62 36.77 -34.40
CA LEU A 20 31.27 38.16 -34.16
C LEU A 20 31.14 38.35 -32.65
N ARG A 21 32.06 39.16 -32.14
CA ARG A 21 32.08 39.63 -30.77
C ARG A 21 31.03 40.71 -30.63
N THR A 22 30.05 40.50 -29.76
CA THR A 22 29.24 41.58 -29.21
C THR A 22 29.21 41.41 -27.69
N THR A 23 29.96 42.28 -27.03
CA THR A 23 29.94 42.50 -25.59
C THR A 23 28.61 43.15 -25.20
N GLY A 24 27.89 42.56 -24.25
CA GLY A 24 26.67 43.13 -23.70
C GLY A 24 26.17 42.28 -22.54
N THR A 25 26.41 42.77 -21.32
CA THR A 25 26.02 42.18 -20.05
C THR A 25 24.51 41.97 -19.93
N VAL A 26 24.07 40.73 -19.69
CA VAL A 26 22.84 40.46 -18.94
C VAL A 26 23.15 39.40 -17.89
N ALA A 27 23.22 39.87 -16.65
CA ALA A 27 23.27 39.07 -15.46
C ALA A 27 21.97 38.25 -15.29
N ALA A 28 22.09 37.13 -14.59
CA ALA A 28 21.01 36.40 -13.93
C ALA A 28 19.98 35.68 -14.84
N ALA A 29 20.30 34.43 -15.19
CA ALA A 29 19.30 33.40 -15.45
C ALA A 29 19.61 32.15 -14.60
N ALA A 30 19.70 32.35 -13.29
CA ALA A 30 19.53 31.29 -12.29
C ALA A 30 18.20 31.58 -11.59
N LEU A 31 17.39 30.53 -11.39
CA LEU A 31 16.04 30.52 -10.79
C LEU A 31 14.86 30.53 -11.78
N ALA A 32 14.61 29.38 -12.44
CA ALA A 32 13.29 29.09 -13.00
C ALA A 32 12.97 27.57 -13.05
N LEU A 33 13.42 26.78 -12.06
CA LEU A 33 12.97 25.38 -11.86
C LEU A 33 12.25 25.15 -10.52
N GLY A 34 11.84 26.22 -9.84
CA GLY A 34 11.27 26.15 -8.48
C GLY A 34 9.80 26.55 -8.35
N ALA A 35 8.96 26.37 -9.38
CA ALA A 35 7.56 26.82 -9.34
C ALA A 35 6.52 25.73 -9.67
N GLY A 36 6.89 24.44 -9.57
CA GLY A 36 5.97 23.32 -9.81
C GLY A 36 5.48 22.58 -8.56
N LEU A 37 6.10 22.79 -7.39
CA LEU A 37 5.87 21.92 -6.22
C LEU A 37 4.79 22.41 -5.22
N PHE A 38 4.17 23.56 -5.46
CA PHE A 38 3.11 24.09 -4.60
C PHE A 38 1.76 24.15 -5.34
N GLY A 39 1.37 23.03 -5.95
CA GLY A 39 -0.05 22.81 -6.24
C GLY A 39 -0.78 22.61 -4.91
N PRO A 40 -2.01 23.12 -4.74
CA PRO A 40 -2.77 22.88 -3.52
C PRO A 40 -2.93 21.37 -3.33
N LEU A 41 -2.30 20.83 -2.28
CA LEU A 41 -2.64 19.52 -1.75
C LEU A 41 -4.14 19.57 -1.45
N LYS A 42 -4.94 18.90 -2.28
CA LYS A 42 -6.34 18.63 -1.92
C LYS A 42 -6.30 17.89 -0.59
N ALA A 43 -6.71 18.57 0.47
CA ALA A 43 -6.91 17.93 1.76
C ALA A 43 -7.82 16.71 1.52
N PRO A 44 -7.52 15.53 2.10
CA PRO A 44 -8.43 14.41 2.01
C PRO A 44 -9.76 14.89 2.58
N ALA A 45 -10.83 14.80 1.78
CA ALA A 45 -12.16 15.10 2.27
C ALA A 45 -12.40 14.23 3.50
N ALA A 46 -12.72 14.86 4.63
CA ALA A 46 -13.06 14.15 5.84
C ALA A 46 -14.23 13.22 5.50
N LYS A 47 -13.95 11.91 5.45
CA LYS A 47 -14.98 10.90 5.32
C LYS A 47 -15.84 11.00 6.57
N ALA A 48 -17.12 11.27 6.40
CA ALA A 48 -18.07 11.25 7.51
C ALA A 48 -17.90 9.93 8.28
N ALA A 49 -17.74 10.05 9.61
CA ALA A 49 -17.70 8.90 10.49
C ALA A 49 -18.97 8.08 10.26
N GLU A 50 -18.79 6.81 9.90
CA GLU A 50 -19.91 5.89 9.74
C GLU A 50 -20.54 5.66 11.12
N PRO A 51 -21.89 5.56 11.23
CA PRO A 51 -22.51 5.25 12.50
C PRO A 51 -21.90 3.98 13.10
N PRO A 52 -21.76 3.91 14.44
CA PRO A 52 -21.17 2.76 15.11
C PRO A 52 -21.91 1.52 14.66
N ALA A 53 -21.14 0.53 14.20
CA ALA A 53 -21.70 -0.75 13.82
C ALA A 53 -22.23 -1.42 15.08
N GLU A 54 -23.40 -2.04 14.99
CA GLU A 54 -23.83 -2.91 16.09
C GLU A 54 -22.84 -4.07 16.19
N ASP A 55 -22.17 -4.16 17.33
CA ASP A 55 -21.30 -5.29 17.62
C ASP A 55 -22.11 -6.43 18.23
N HIS A 56 -22.46 -7.42 17.41
CA HIS A 56 -23.14 -8.62 17.89
C HIS A 56 -22.24 -9.52 18.75
N CYS A 57 -20.92 -9.25 18.80
CA CYS A 57 -20.00 -9.94 19.70
C CYS A 57 -20.08 -9.44 21.14
N GLN A 58 -20.76 -8.32 21.43
CA GLN A 58 -20.87 -7.76 22.79
C GLN A 58 -19.52 -7.58 23.48
N ALA A 59 -18.48 -7.19 22.72
CA ALA A 59 -17.10 -7.11 23.21
C ALA A 59 -16.50 -8.42 23.76
N GLN A 60 -16.99 -9.57 23.32
CA GLN A 60 -16.50 -10.91 23.73
C GLN A 60 -15.80 -11.68 22.60
N CYS A 61 -15.72 -11.10 21.39
CA CYS A 61 -14.97 -11.72 20.29
C CYS A 61 -13.49 -11.33 20.37
N ALA A 62 -12.62 -12.33 20.37
CA ALA A 62 -11.19 -12.15 20.29
C ALA A 62 -10.60 -13.05 19.19
N ASP A 63 -9.57 -12.58 18.50
CA ASP A 63 -8.92 -13.33 17.43
C ASP A 63 -7.39 -13.23 17.47
N ILE A 64 -6.72 -14.12 16.74
CA ILE A 64 -5.31 -13.99 16.41
C ILE A 64 -5.06 -14.68 15.08
N LEU A 65 -4.31 -14.03 14.19
CA LEU A 65 -3.98 -14.51 12.85
C LEU A 65 -2.46 -14.44 12.63
N PRO A 66 -1.69 -15.41 13.14
CA PRO A 66 -0.24 -15.43 12.96
C PRO A 66 0.14 -15.76 11.49
N PRO A 67 1.25 -15.18 10.96
CA PRO A 67 2.12 -14.22 11.61
C PRO A 67 1.53 -12.79 11.61
N GLY A 68 0.61 -12.49 10.70
CA GLY A 68 -0.10 -11.22 10.57
C GLY A 68 -1.12 -11.30 9.43
N GLN A 69 -1.93 -10.25 9.25
CA GLN A 69 -2.99 -10.24 8.24
C GLN A 69 -2.45 -10.25 6.80
N ASN A 70 -1.34 -9.54 6.54
CA ASN A 70 -0.87 -9.27 5.20
C ASN A 70 0.04 -10.39 4.68
N GLY A 71 -0.50 -11.23 3.79
CA GLY A 71 0.23 -12.29 3.12
C GLY A 71 0.99 -11.88 1.85
N ASN A 72 1.06 -10.59 1.50
CA ASN A 72 1.64 -10.11 0.25
C ASN A 72 2.93 -9.31 0.46
N ALA A 73 3.79 -9.32 -0.56
CA ALA A 73 4.96 -8.46 -0.66
C ALA A 73 5.23 -8.09 -2.13
N THR A 74 5.55 -6.82 -2.38
CA THR A 74 6.05 -6.34 -3.67
C THR A 74 7.53 -6.72 -3.85
N LEU A 75 8.02 -6.70 -5.10
CA LEU A 75 9.45 -6.90 -5.36
C LEU A 75 10.33 -5.91 -4.59
N ALA A 76 9.90 -4.64 -4.49
CA ALA A 76 10.61 -3.63 -3.74
C ALA A 76 10.69 -3.97 -2.24
N GLU A 77 9.60 -4.43 -1.64
CA GLU A 77 9.59 -4.88 -0.23
C GLU A 77 10.43 -6.14 -0.02
N ILE A 78 10.43 -7.08 -0.97
CA ILE A 78 11.29 -8.27 -0.90
C ILE A 78 12.77 -7.87 -0.93
N LEU A 79 13.16 -6.97 -1.82
CA LEU A 79 14.54 -6.46 -1.89
C LEU A 79 14.90 -5.66 -0.64
N ALA A 80 13.99 -4.82 -0.14
CA ALA A 80 14.19 -4.10 1.12
C ALA A 80 14.36 -5.06 2.30
N HIS A 81 13.59 -6.14 2.37
CA HIS A 81 13.77 -7.17 3.40
C HIS A 81 15.15 -7.83 3.32
N ARG A 82 15.62 -8.17 2.11
CA ARG A 82 16.92 -8.81 1.90
C ARG A 82 18.10 -7.92 2.31
N VAL A 83 17.98 -6.61 2.14
CA VAL A 83 19.06 -5.65 2.40
C VAL A 83 18.97 -5.03 3.80
N LEU A 84 17.75 -4.74 4.28
CA LEU A 84 17.50 -3.97 5.51
C LEU A 84 16.77 -4.77 6.59
N GLY A 85 16.27 -5.98 6.29
CA GLY A 85 15.47 -6.78 7.22
C GLY A 85 14.05 -6.26 7.48
N THR A 86 13.61 -5.21 6.78
CA THR A 86 12.25 -4.65 6.93
C THR A 86 11.19 -5.64 6.45
N ARG A 87 9.96 -5.53 6.93
CA ARG A 87 8.84 -6.37 6.51
C ARG A 87 7.67 -5.50 6.03
N PRO A 88 6.82 -5.99 5.09
CA PRO A 88 5.57 -5.33 4.77
C PRO A 88 4.73 -5.11 6.03
N ALA A 89 3.99 -4.01 6.08
CA ALA A 89 3.08 -3.74 7.19
C ALA A 89 2.10 -4.91 7.38
N HIS A 90 1.78 -5.23 8.64
CA HIS A 90 0.87 -6.28 9.03
C HIS A 90 1.22 -7.71 8.56
N SER A 91 2.45 -7.95 8.10
CA SER A 91 2.87 -9.30 7.67
C SER A 91 3.37 -10.19 8.81
N SER A 92 3.70 -9.61 9.96
CA SER A 92 4.25 -10.36 11.11
C SER A 92 3.93 -9.73 12.47
N ASP A 93 2.93 -8.86 12.55
CA ASP A 93 2.61 -8.08 13.76
C ASP A 93 1.77 -8.83 14.80
N GLN A 94 1.44 -10.11 14.54
CA GLN A 94 0.69 -10.96 15.46
C GLN A 94 1.49 -12.16 15.97
N ILE A 95 2.70 -12.40 15.45
CA ILE A 95 3.52 -13.56 15.83
C ILE A 95 3.93 -13.52 17.30
N GLU A 96 4.29 -12.35 17.84
CA GLU A 96 4.72 -12.22 19.24
C GLU A 96 3.59 -12.52 20.23
N LYS A 97 2.36 -12.09 19.91
CA LYS A 97 1.17 -12.45 20.70
C LYS A 97 0.90 -13.95 20.68
N TYR A 98 1.11 -14.59 19.54
CA TYR A 98 0.94 -16.03 19.41
C TYR A 98 2.00 -16.80 20.20
N ASP A 99 3.25 -16.37 20.13
CA ASP A 99 4.34 -16.96 20.93
C ASP A 99 4.06 -16.82 22.43
N ALA A 100 3.56 -15.66 22.86
CA ALA A 100 3.11 -15.44 24.23
C ALA A 100 1.95 -16.37 24.61
N LEU A 101 0.97 -16.58 23.73
CA LEU A 101 -0.15 -17.50 23.95
C LEU A 101 0.34 -18.94 24.16
N VAL A 102 1.25 -19.41 23.30
CA VAL A 102 1.82 -20.77 23.41
C VAL A 102 2.53 -20.94 24.75
N ALA A 103 3.39 -20.00 25.12
CA ALA A 103 4.14 -20.04 26.39
C ALA A 103 3.24 -19.86 27.63
N GLY A 104 2.19 -19.05 27.53
CA GLY A 104 1.30 -18.66 28.62
C GLY A 104 -0.03 -19.42 28.72
N SER A 105 -0.27 -20.39 27.84
CA SER A 105 -1.58 -21.05 27.69
C SER A 105 -2.10 -21.70 28.98
N GLY A 106 -1.21 -22.18 29.85
CA GLY A 106 -1.56 -22.75 31.16
C GLY A 106 -2.11 -21.73 32.18
N ALA A 107 -2.04 -20.43 31.88
CA ALA A 107 -2.51 -19.34 32.74
C ALA A 107 -3.69 -18.57 32.16
N LEU A 108 -4.36 -19.10 31.13
CA LEU A 108 -5.51 -18.46 30.48
C LEU A 108 -6.71 -18.37 31.43
N THR A 109 -7.21 -17.14 31.59
CA THR A 109 -8.50 -16.81 32.21
C THR A 109 -9.19 -15.77 31.33
N ASP A 110 -10.50 -15.57 31.53
CA ASP A 110 -11.28 -14.58 30.78
C ASP A 110 -10.65 -13.17 30.88
N GLU A 111 -10.10 -12.81 32.04
CA GLU A 111 -9.44 -11.53 32.28
C GLU A 111 -8.11 -11.37 31.54
N LYS A 112 -7.46 -12.47 31.17
CA LYS A 112 -6.14 -12.50 30.51
C LYS A 112 -6.21 -12.75 29.01
N LEU A 113 -7.39 -13.00 28.46
CA LEU A 113 -7.56 -13.27 27.02
C LEU A 113 -7.02 -12.12 26.15
N THR A 114 -7.17 -10.88 26.59
CA THR A 114 -6.72 -9.69 25.85
C THR A 114 -5.20 -9.51 25.81
N ASP A 115 -4.45 -10.20 26.67
CA ASP A 115 -2.98 -10.23 26.63
C ASP A 115 -2.48 -11.03 25.43
N PHE A 116 -3.26 -12.03 25.00
CA PHE A 116 -2.87 -12.99 23.96
C PHE A 116 -3.60 -12.79 22.64
N PHE A 117 -4.83 -12.29 22.69
CA PHE A 117 -5.68 -12.13 21.51
C PHE A 117 -5.89 -10.64 21.18
N ASN A 118 -6.42 -10.41 20.00
CA ASN A 118 -6.84 -9.10 19.51
C ASN A 118 -8.32 -8.91 19.77
N ASP A 119 -8.73 -7.68 20.05
CA ASP A 119 -10.15 -7.32 20.05
C ASP A 119 -10.73 -7.51 18.64
N ALA A 120 -11.72 -8.39 18.53
CA ALA A 120 -12.40 -8.73 17.29
C ALA A 120 -13.86 -8.24 17.27
N SER A 121 -14.26 -7.43 18.27
CA SER A 121 -15.53 -6.70 18.31
C SER A 121 -15.75 -5.95 17.00
N PHE A 122 -16.93 -6.04 16.38
CA PHE A 122 -17.19 -5.49 15.06
C PHE A 122 -17.13 -3.94 15.04
N GLY A 123 -16.64 -3.38 13.92
CA GLY A 123 -16.39 -1.93 13.77
C GLY A 123 -14.92 -1.54 13.97
N VAL A 124 -14.60 -0.27 13.74
CA VAL A 124 -13.26 0.29 13.98
C VAL A 124 -13.43 1.57 14.77
N PRO A 125 -12.82 1.72 15.95
CA PRO A 125 -12.92 2.94 16.75
C PRO A 125 -12.46 4.18 15.98
N ASP A 126 -13.02 5.34 16.33
CA ASP A 126 -12.58 6.62 15.78
C ASP A 126 -11.09 6.84 16.02
N GLY A 127 -10.39 7.33 15.01
CA GLY A 127 -8.92 7.48 15.04
C GLY A 127 -8.13 6.19 14.82
N GLN A 128 -8.76 5.00 14.84
CA GLN A 128 -8.12 3.71 14.54
C GLN A 128 -8.32 3.23 13.10
N GLN A 129 -8.94 4.05 12.26
CA GLN A 129 -9.14 3.76 10.83
C GLN A 129 -7.86 4.08 10.05
N ALA A 130 -7.29 3.07 9.38
CA ALA A 130 -6.14 3.23 8.49
C ALA A 130 -6.59 3.68 7.09
N SER A 131 -7.61 3.00 6.55
CA SER A 131 -8.23 3.35 5.29
C SER A 131 -9.72 3.05 5.32
N VAL A 132 -10.46 3.74 4.46
CA VAL A 132 -11.86 3.44 4.18
C VAL A 132 -12.00 3.38 2.68
N ASP A 133 -12.58 2.32 2.14
CA ASP A 133 -12.76 2.10 0.72
C ASP A 133 -14.24 1.79 0.44
N LYS A 134 -14.77 2.34 -0.66
CA LYS A 134 -16.16 2.13 -1.10
C LYS A 134 -16.15 1.66 -2.54
N PRO A 135 -15.81 0.38 -2.79
CA PRO A 135 -15.74 -0.16 -4.15
C PRO A 135 -17.11 -0.13 -4.84
N ARG A 136 -18.19 -0.12 -4.06
CA ARG A 136 -19.57 0.01 -4.49
C ARG A 136 -20.33 0.93 -3.55
N ALA A 137 -21.46 1.48 -4.00
CA ALA A 137 -22.31 2.32 -3.16
C ALA A 137 -22.90 1.59 -1.95
N ASP A 138 -23.07 0.27 -2.02
CA ASP A 138 -23.67 -0.57 -0.99
C ASP A 138 -22.65 -1.34 -0.14
N VAL A 139 -21.35 -1.07 -0.30
CA VAL A 139 -20.27 -1.71 0.46
C VAL A 139 -19.26 -0.68 0.96
N THR A 140 -19.01 -0.69 2.27
CA THR A 140 -17.91 0.05 2.91
C THR A 140 -16.91 -0.95 3.47
N ILE A 141 -15.63 -0.74 3.21
CA ILE A 141 -14.53 -1.46 3.83
C ILE A 141 -13.78 -0.46 4.70
N THR A 142 -13.67 -0.72 5.99
CA THR A 142 -12.83 0.08 6.89
C THR A 142 -11.71 -0.81 7.40
N ARG A 143 -10.46 -0.45 7.12
CA ARG A 143 -9.29 -1.19 7.60
C ARG A 143 -8.76 -0.56 8.88
N ASP A 144 -8.51 -1.35 9.91
CA ASP A 144 -7.95 -0.84 11.15
C ASP A 144 -6.43 -0.64 11.07
N LYS A 145 -5.89 0.26 11.90
CA LYS A 145 -4.45 0.56 11.98
C LYS A 145 -3.63 -0.51 12.69
N ARG A 146 -4.25 -1.32 13.54
CA ARG A 146 -3.57 -2.17 14.52
C ARG A 146 -3.09 -3.46 13.88
N THR A 147 -3.96 -4.15 13.16
CA THR A 147 -3.67 -5.44 12.51
C THR A 147 -3.93 -5.41 11.02
N GLY A 148 -4.47 -4.31 10.49
CA GLY A 148 -4.80 -4.19 9.09
C GLY A 148 -5.99 -5.06 8.69
N VAL A 149 -6.85 -5.51 9.61
CA VAL A 149 -8.00 -6.37 9.30
C VAL A 149 -9.14 -5.52 8.72
N PRO A 150 -9.73 -5.93 7.57
CA PRO A 150 -10.84 -5.20 6.98
C PRO A 150 -12.16 -5.50 7.71
N ARG A 151 -12.88 -4.45 8.11
CA ARG A 151 -14.27 -4.50 8.59
C ARG A 151 -15.19 -4.11 7.45
N ILE A 152 -15.92 -5.07 6.92
CA ILE A 152 -16.74 -4.90 5.71
C ILE A 152 -18.20 -4.77 6.13
N LYS A 153 -18.83 -3.70 5.69
CA LYS A 153 -20.27 -3.47 5.85
C LYS A 153 -20.94 -3.45 4.49
N GLY A 154 -22.15 -4.00 4.43
CA GLY A 154 -23.01 -3.85 3.27
C GLY A 154 -24.48 -3.85 3.66
N THR A 155 -25.33 -3.37 2.75
CA THR A 155 -26.77 -3.17 3.02
C THR A 155 -27.58 -4.46 3.09
N SER A 156 -27.03 -5.59 2.61
CA SER A 156 -27.62 -6.92 2.81
C SER A 156 -26.54 -8.00 2.80
N ARG A 157 -26.80 -9.13 3.47
CA ARG A 157 -25.91 -10.29 3.47
C ARG A 157 -25.50 -10.74 2.07
N HIS A 158 -26.47 -10.84 1.15
CA HIS A 158 -26.21 -11.23 -0.24
C HIS A 158 -25.27 -10.24 -0.93
N ARG A 159 -25.45 -8.93 -0.71
CA ARG A 159 -24.60 -7.89 -1.33
C ARG A 159 -23.18 -7.92 -0.77
N THR A 160 -23.04 -8.05 0.55
CA THR A 160 -21.74 -8.15 1.21
C THR A 160 -20.96 -9.38 0.74
N LEU A 161 -21.60 -10.55 0.70
CA LEU A 161 -20.96 -11.80 0.29
C LEU A 161 -20.67 -11.86 -1.20
N ALA A 162 -21.58 -11.38 -2.05
CA ALA A 162 -21.34 -11.33 -3.49
C ALA A 162 -20.12 -10.46 -3.83
N TRP A 163 -19.90 -9.37 -3.09
CA TRP A 163 -18.71 -8.56 -3.25
C TRP A 163 -17.44 -9.25 -2.75
N LEU A 164 -17.49 -9.96 -1.62
CA LEU A 164 -16.35 -10.76 -1.13
C LEU A 164 -15.90 -11.81 -2.16
N VAL A 165 -16.84 -12.44 -2.87
CA VAL A 165 -16.53 -13.38 -3.96
C VAL A 165 -15.99 -12.64 -5.19
N ALA A 166 -16.62 -11.54 -5.61
CA ALA A 166 -16.19 -10.75 -6.77
C ALA A 166 -14.77 -10.19 -6.59
N LEU A 167 -14.38 -9.79 -5.37
CA LEU A 167 -13.00 -9.37 -5.08
C LEU A 167 -11.97 -10.43 -5.42
N HIS A 168 -12.27 -11.69 -5.12
CA HIS A 168 -11.37 -12.80 -5.40
C HIS A 168 -11.24 -13.00 -6.92
N GLU A 169 -12.36 -13.01 -7.63
CA GLU A 169 -12.39 -13.15 -9.10
C GLU A 169 -11.72 -11.98 -9.84
N GLU A 170 -11.92 -10.75 -9.37
CA GLU A 170 -11.25 -9.58 -9.94
C GLU A 170 -9.74 -9.60 -9.66
N ALA A 171 -9.31 -10.02 -8.46
CA ALA A 171 -7.89 -10.20 -8.14
C ALA A 171 -7.24 -11.29 -9.01
N GLU A 172 -7.89 -12.43 -9.19
CA GLU A 172 -7.42 -13.49 -10.09
C GLU A 172 -7.42 -13.04 -11.56
N GLY A 173 -8.45 -12.31 -11.97
CA GLY A 173 -8.56 -11.76 -13.32
C GLY A 173 -7.54 -10.66 -13.63
N LEU A 174 -7.10 -9.91 -12.62
CA LEU A 174 -6.01 -8.94 -12.77
C LEU A 174 -4.66 -9.65 -12.91
N LEU A 175 -4.41 -10.67 -12.08
CA LEU A 175 -3.19 -11.49 -12.13
C LEU A 175 -3.02 -12.23 -13.46
N ARG A 176 -4.12 -12.77 -14.03
CA ARG A 176 -4.09 -13.43 -15.35
C ARG A 176 -3.86 -12.47 -16.52
N ARG A 177 -4.11 -11.17 -16.34
CA ARG A 177 -3.93 -10.16 -17.40
C ARG A 177 -2.54 -9.51 -17.37
N THR A 178 -1.82 -9.65 -16.25
CA THR A 178 -0.49 -9.09 -16.05
C THR A 178 0.62 -10.14 -16.06
N ALA A 179 0.28 -11.43 -16.21
CA ALA A 179 1.19 -12.53 -16.48
C ALA A 179 1.29 -12.81 -18.00
#